data_AF-A0A183TJ03-F1
#
_entry.id   AF-A0A183TJ03-F1
#
_cell.length_a   1.000
_cell.length_b   1.000
_cell.length_c   1.000
_cell.angle_alpha   90.00
_cell.angle_beta   90.00
_cell.angle_gamma   90.00
#
_symmetry.space_group_name_H-M   'P 1'
#
loop_
_entity.id
_entity.type
_entity.pdbx_description
1 polymer ?
#
loop_
_entity_poly.entity_id
_entity_poly.type
_entity_poly.pdbx_seq_one_letter_code
_entity_poly.pdbx_strand_id
1 'polypeptide(L)'
;MRLELVCNYRKCRQNLHQIAIVTICQHIFCTCHGPKIVNGQSIAVCPVCDCRLDRNVNDYIEIDLQPSDRFKSLILAGQSPEVILDICSRALSFYQFQQTLRTQFLEYVATKSLEKTKAMEKEFKTVLAQMKEENMLIEHKKSALLQECEELRSKLIISDQKLTQLEKECQRLRLAPGKPSTSAVNEPDLLNASLIQPRKSTACIWGPDPKRNRVETTEISVSAANF
;
A
#
# COMPACT_ATOMS: atom_id res chain seq x y z
N MET A 1 15.59 -29.33 15.14
CA MET A 1 15.13 -27.93 15.11
C MET A 1 15.69 -27.26 16.35
N ARG A 2 16.64 -26.32 16.23
CA ARG A 2 17.22 -25.63 17.38
C ARG A 2 16.17 -24.66 17.92
N LEU A 3 15.79 -24.79 19.19
CA LEU A 3 14.79 -23.93 19.83
C LEU A 3 15.44 -22.61 20.21
N GLU A 4 15.33 -21.61 19.33
CA GLU A 4 15.92 -20.29 19.56
C GLU A 4 14.98 -19.43 20.41
N LEU A 5 15.50 -19.00 21.57
CA LEU A 5 14.82 -18.06 22.46
C LEU A 5 14.83 -16.66 21.83
N VAL A 6 13.71 -15.96 21.95
CA VAL A 6 13.55 -14.60 21.45
C VAL A 6 13.10 -13.68 22.57
N CYS A 7 13.50 -12.40 22.48
CA CYS A 7 13.05 -11.39 23.43
C CYS A 7 11.52 -11.32 23.47
N ASN A 8 10.92 -11.47 24.65
CA ASN A 8 9.47 -11.45 24.82
C ASN A 8 8.86 -10.03 24.68
N TYR A 9 9.68 -8.98 24.67
CA TYR A 9 9.20 -7.63 24.41
C TYR A 9 8.60 -7.54 23.00
N ARG A 10 7.30 -7.18 22.92
CA ARG A 10 6.48 -7.32 21.70
C ARG A 10 7.05 -6.63 20.47
N LYS A 11 7.75 -5.50 20.64
CA LYS A 11 8.32 -4.72 19.53
C LYS A 11 9.76 -5.15 19.15
N CYS A 12 10.41 -5.99 19.94
CA CYS A 12 11.80 -6.38 19.73
C CYS A 12 11.91 -7.75 19.07
N ARG A 13 11.44 -8.80 19.75
CA ARG A 13 11.43 -10.19 19.24
C ARG A 13 12.77 -10.72 18.68
N GLN A 14 13.90 -10.05 18.96
CA GLN A 14 15.21 -10.47 18.49
C GLN A 14 15.62 -11.80 19.11
N ASN A 15 16.41 -12.57 18.36
CA ASN A 15 17.03 -13.80 18.86
C ASN A 15 18.01 -13.50 20.00
N LEU A 16 17.98 -14.33 21.04
CA LEU A 16 18.83 -14.23 22.21
C LEU A 16 19.94 -15.29 22.10
N HIS A 17 21.20 -14.85 22.16
CA HIS A 17 22.34 -15.72 21.81
C HIS A 17 23.37 -15.89 22.93
N GLN A 18 23.67 -14.84 23.69
CA GLN A 18 24.71 -14.88 24.73
C GLN A 18 24.10 -14.51 26.07
N ILE A 19 23.74 -13.24 26.25
CA ILE A 19 23.21 -12.74 27.51
C ILE A 19 21.71 -12.44 27.36
N ALA A 20 20.94 -12.89 28.35
CA ALA A 20 19.52 -12.60 28.45
C ALA A 20 19.11 -12.33 29.90
N ILE A 21 18.00 -11.63 30.08
CA ILE A 21 17.40 -11.42 31.39
C ILE A 21 16.17 -12.31 31.52
N VAL A 22 16.16 -13.21 32.49
CA VAL A 22 15.01 -14.09 32.80
C VAL A 22 14.36 -13.63 34.09
N THR A 23 13.04 -13.73 34.14
CA THR A 23 12.21 -13.35 35.30
C THR A 23 11.50 -14.56 35.89
N ILE A 24 11.11 -14.49 37.17
CA ILE A 24 10.32 -15.54 37.84
C ILE A 24 8.94 -15.75 37.21
N CYS A 25 8.38 -14.73 36.55
CA CYS A 25 7.13 -14.84 35.80
C CYS A 25 7.34 -15.45 34.40
N GLN A 26 8.47 -16.14 34.19
CA GLN A 26 8.82 -16.90 32.99
C GLN A 26 8.93 -16.06 31.72
N HIS A 27 9.16 -14.75 31.82
CA HIS A 27 9.53 -13.93 30.66
C HIS A 27 11.06 -13.81 30.51
N ILE A 28 11.52 -13.73 29.26
CA ILE A 28 12.92 -13.56 28.88
C ILE A 28 13.12 -12.37 27.93
N PHE A 29 14.19 -11.61 28.16
CA PHE A 29 14.48 -10.35 27.46
C PHE A 29 15.93 -10.26 26.99
N CYS A 30 16.18 -9.40 25.99
CA CYS A 30 17.52 -8.84 25.82
C CYS A 30 17.85 -7.92 27.00
N THR A 31 19.13 -7.60 27.15
CA THR A 31 19.64 -6.59 28.09
C THR A 31 18.95 -5.23 27.93
N CYS A 32 18.54 -4.88 26.71
CA CYS A 32 17.82 -3.64 26.39
C CYS A 32 16.41 -3.53 26.99
N HIS A 33 15.69 -4.66 27.10
CA HIS A 33 14.25 -4.71 27.38
C HIS A 33 13.92 -5.45 28.68
N GLY A 34 14.91 -5.80 29.49
CA GLY A 34 14.66 -6.40 30.80
C GLY A 34 13.98 -5.44 31.78
N PRO A 35 13.50 -5.95 32.93
CA PRO A 35 12.96 -5.13 34.00
C PRO A 35 13.96 -4.06 34.44
N LYS A 36 13.49 -2.82 34.59
CA LYS A 36 14.29 -1.67 35.02
C LYS A 36 13.80 -1.19 36.38
N ILE A 37 14.76 -0.88 37.24
CA ILE A 37 14.50 -0.18 38.50
C ILE A 37 14.42 1.31 38.21
N VAL A 38 13.47 1.97 38.87
CA VAL A 38 13.33 3.43 38.85
C VAL A 38 13.60 3.95 40.26
N ASN A 39 14.42 5.01 40.37
CA ASN A 39 14.60 5.82 41.58
C ASN A 39 14.98 5.07 42.87
N GLY A 40 16.05 4.26 42.85
CA GLY A 40 16.60 3.65 44.06
C GLY A 40 15.73 2.59 44.75
N GLN A 41 14.61 2.19 44.12
CA GLN A 41 13.74 1.13 44.62
C GLN A 41 14.33 -0.25 44.30
N SER A 42 14.01 -1.29 45.09
CA SER A 42 14.41 -2.67 44.73
C SER A 42 13.43 -3.36 43.78
N ILE A 43 12.26 -2.74 43.56
CA ILE A 43 11.16 -3.31 42.79
C ILE A 43 11.23 -2.84 41.34
N ALA A 44 11.24 -3.79 40.42
CA ALA A 44 11.00 -3.60 39.00
C ALA A 44 9.63 -4.18 38.62
N VAL A 45 9.19 -3.89 37.39
CA VAL A 45 7.95 -4.43 36.83
C VAL A 45 8.28 -5.17 35.54
N CYS A 46 7.70 -6.36 35.36
CA CYS A 46 7.84 -7.13 34.14
C CYS A 46 7.20 -6.37 32.96
N PRO A 47 7.94 -6.07 31.87
CA PRO A 47 7.39 -5.32 30.72
C PRO A 47 6.30 -6.03 29.90
N VAL A 48 5.91 -7.26 30.28
CA VAL A 48 4.96 -8.08 29.51
C VAL A 48 3.68 -8.36 30.30
N CYS A 49 3.79 -8.71 31.59
CA CYS A 49 2.66 -9.10 32.43
C CYS A 49 2.47 -8.23 33.67
N ASP A 50 3.25 -7.15 33.81
CA ASP A 50 3.20 -6.21 34.94
C ASP A 50 3.41 -6.85 36.33
N CYS A 51 3.95 -8.08 36.37
CA CYS A 51 4.36 -8.73 37.61
C CYS A 51 5.41 -7.88 38.32
N ARG A 52 5.25 -7.69 39.64
CA ARG A 52 6.23 -7.02 40.50
C ARG A 52 7.41 -7.96 40.74
N LEU A 53 8.62 -7.48 40.50
CA LEU A 53 9.85 -8.25 40.59
C LEU A 53 10.79 -7.57 41.59
N ASP A 54 11.09 -8.23 42.71
CA ASP A 54 12.04 -7.73 43.70
C ASP A 54 13.47 -8.22 43.40
N ARG A 55 14.36 -7.26 43.17
CA ARG A 55 15.79 -7.54 42.95
C ARG A 55 16.42 -8.24 44.15
N ASN A 56 16.00 -7.93 45.38
CA ASN A 56 16.65 -8.43 46.59
C ASN A 56 16.55 -9.95 46.75
N VAL A 57 15.54 -10.57 46.14
CA VAL A 57 15.32 -12.02 46.14
C VAL A 57 15.57 -12.67 44.78
N ASN A 58 16.20 -11.93 43.85
CA ASN A 58 16.52 -12.39 42.50
C ASN A 58 15.31 -12.78 41.65
N ASP A 59 14.21 -12.01 41.72
CA ASP A 59 13.02 -12.23 40.88
C ASP A 59 13.29 -12.07 39.37
N TYR A 60 14.46 -11.52 39.03
CA TYR A 60 15.00 -11.56 37.70
C TYR A 60 16.51 -11.58 37.77
N ILE A 61 17.11 -12.31 36.83
CA ILE A 61 18.55 -12.51 36.75
C ILE A 61 19.03 -12.37 35.33
N GLU A 62 20.29 -11.94 35.19
CA GLU A 62 21.02 -12.07 33.94
C GLU A 62 21.56 -13.50 33.83
N ILE A 63 21.38 -14.11 32.66
CA ILE A 63 21.84 -15.47 32.39
C ILE A 63 22.70 -15.51 31.13
N ASP A 64 23.65 -16.43 31.14
CA ASP A 64 24.40 -16.85 29.97
C ASP A 64 23.66 -18.02 29.29
N LEU A 65 23.30 -17.83 28.02
CA LEU A 65 22.66 -18.82 27.16
C LEU A 65 23.67 -19.79 26.53
N GLN A 66 24.97 -19.51 26.63
CA GLN A 66 26.06 -20.35 26.16
C GLN A 66 27.10 -20.61 27.25
N PRO A 67 26.69 -21.21 28.39
CA PRO A 67 27.61 -21.49 29.48
C PRO A 67 28.76 -22.41 29.05
N SER A 68 29.96 -22.15 29.57
CA SER A 68 31.12 -23.03 29.37
C SER A 68 30.88 -24.44 29.93
N ASP A 69 31.56 -25.46 29.39
CA ASP A 69 31.42 -26.83 29.89
C ASP A 69 31.86 -26.96 31.34
N ARG A 70 32.88 -26.20 31.76
CA ARG A 70 33.30 -26.12 33.17
C ARG A 70 32.17 -25.61 34.07
N PHE A 71 31.44 -24.58 33.64
CA PHE A 71 30.30 -24.07 34.40
C PHE A 71 29.17 -25.10 34.49
N LYS A 72 28.84 -25.77 33.37
CA LYS A 72 27.81 -26.84 33.34
C LYS A 72 28.12 -27.98 34.32
N SER A 73 29.40 -28.36 34.46
CA SER A 73 29.81 -29.41 35.41
C SER A 73 29.73 -28.98 36.88
N LEU A 74 29.83 -27.68 37.17
CA LEU A 74 29.92 -27.16 38.53
C LEU A 74 28.58 -26.66 39.09
N ILE A 75 27.69 -26.14 38.24
CA ILE A 75 26.49 -25.41 38.68
C ILE A 75 25.51 -26.25 39.50
N LEU A 76 25.50 -27.58 39.31
CA LEU A 76 24.67 -28.52 40.09
C LEU A 76 25.49 -29.47 40.98
N ALA A 77 26.81 -29.29 41.05
CA ALA A 77 27.66 -30.16 41.87
C ALA A 77 27.32 -30.00 43.36
N GLY A 78 27.18 -31.13 44.07
CA GLY A 78 26.84 -31.16 45.50
C GLY A 78 25.34 -31.09 45.81
N GLN A 79 24.46 -30.97 44.79
CA GLN A 79 23.01 -31.05 44.98
C GLN A 79 22.52 -32.51 45.03
N SER A 80 21.40 -32.74 45.73
CA SER A 80 20.76 -34.06 45.73
C SER A 80 20.10 -34.36 44.38
N PRO A 81 19.92 -35.65 44.01
CA PRO A 81 19.21 -36.02 42.78
C PRO A 81 17.80 -35.42 42.68
N GLU A 82 17.10 -35.28 43.82
CA GLU A 82 15.77 -34.67 43.87
C GLU A 82 15.78 -33.21 43.44
N VAL A 83 16.70 -32.40 43.98
CA VAL A 83 16.86 -30.98 43.62
C VAL A 83 17.26 -30.83 42.15
N ILE A 84 18.15 -31.69 41.65
CA ILE A 84 18.57 -31.69 40.24
C ILE A 84 17.36 -31.93 39.32
N LEU A 85 16.53 -32.93 39.63
CA LEU A 85 15.35 -33.25 38.82
C LEU A 85 14.30 -32.15 38.86
N ASP A 86 14.09 -31.51 40.02
CA ASP A 86 13.19 -30.35 40.13
C ASP A 86 13.66 -29.18 39.26
N ILE A 87 14.96 -28.83 39.33
CA ILE A 87 15.55 -27.78 38.49
C ILE A 87 15.38 -28.10 37.00
N CYS A 88 15.69 -29.32 36.59
CA CYS A 88 15.52 -29.77 35.20
C CYS A 88 14.05 -29.67 34.74
N SER A 89 13.10 -30.09 35.57
CA SER A 89 11.67 -30.01 35.29
C SER A 89 11.24 -28.55 35.05
N ARG A 90 11.62 -27.63 35.95
CA ARG A 90 11.31 -26.20 35.82
C ARG A 90 11.94 -25.58 34.57
N ALA A 91 13.18 -25.94 34.24
CA ALA A 91 13.85 -25.48 33.03
C ALA A 91 13.13 -25.96 31.76
N LEU A 92 12.68 -27.22 31.72
CA LEU A 92 11.89 -27.75 30.59
C LEU A 92 10.53 -27.05 30.47
N SER A 93 9.82 -26.84 31.58
CA SER A 93 8.56 -26.09 31.59
C SER A 93 8.75 -24.66 31.09
N PHE A 94 9.84 -23.99 31.46
CA PHE A 94 10.18 -22.68 30.93
C PHE A 94 10.31 -22.71 29.40
N TYR A 95 11.06 -23.65 28.84
CA TYR A 95 11.19 -23.77 27.38
C TYR A 95 9.84 -24.05 26.69
N GLN A 96 9.01 -24.94 27.24
CA GLN A 96 7.66 -25.21 26.73
C GLN A 96 6.78 -23.96 26.73
N PHE A 97 6.87 -23.16 27.80
CA PHE A 97 6.19 -21.88 27.90
C PHE A 97 6.66 -20.90 26.81
N GLN A 98 7.98 -20.78 26.60
CA GLN A 98 8.53 -19.94 25.53
C GLN A 98 8.05 -20.36 24.14
N GLN A 99 7.95 -21.67 23.89
CA GLN A 99 7.41 -22.19 22.63
C GLN A 99 5.94 -21.84 22.45
N THR A 100 5.13 -21.96 23.50
CA THR A 100 3.72 -21.55 23.48
C THR A 100 3.58 -20.06 23.17
N LEU A 101 4.33 -19.20 23.87
CA LEU A 101 4.35 -17.75 23.60
C LEU A 101 4.79 -17.41 22.17
N ARG A 102 5.74 -18.17 21.62
CA ARG A 102 6.19 -18.01 20.23
C ARG A 102 5.08 -18.37 19.25
N THR A 103 4.43 -19.51 19.42
CA THR A 103 3.33 -19.97 18.54
C THR A 103 2.18 -18.97 18.56
N GLN A 104 1.71 -18.57 19.74
CA GLN A 104 0.63 -17.58 19.87
C GLN A 104 0.96 -16.25 19.20
N PHE A 105 2.21 -15.79 19.30
CA PHE A 105 2.64 -14.57 18.62
C PHE A 105 2.62 -14.73 17.10
N LEU A 106 3.12 -15.85 16.57
CA LEU A 106 3.12 -16.11 15.13
C LEU A 106 1.70 -16.24 14.57
N GLU A 107 0.80 -16.90 15.29
CA GLU A 107 -0.62 -16.99 14.94
C GLU A 107 -1.28 -15.61 14.91
N TYR A 108 -1.00 -14.77 15.90
CA TYR A 108 -1.48 -13.38 15.93
C TYR A 108 -0.98 -12.59 14.72
N VAL A 109 0.32 -12.66 14.40
CA VAL A 109 0.91 -11.96 13.25
C VAL A 109 0.31 -12.46 11.94
N ALA A 110 0.16 -13.78 11.77
CA ALA A 110 -0.43 -14.38 10.59
C ALA A 110 -1.89 -13.94 10.39
N THR A 111 -2.68 -13.98 11.47
CA THR A 111 -4.08 -13.52 11.47
C THR A 111 -4.15 -12.05 11.07
N LYS A 112 -3.32 -11.20 11.68
CA LYS A 112 -3.35 -9.77 11.38
C LYS A 112 -2.88 -9.45 9.96
N SER A 113 -1.91 -10.21 9.45
CA SER A 113 -1.47 -10.10 8.06
C SER A 113 -2.60 -10.50 7.11
N LEU A 114 -3.30 -11.59 7.38
CA LEU A 114 -4.41 -12.06 6.56
C LEU A 114 -5.57 -11.06 6.52
N GLU A 115 -5.92 -10.45 7.66
CA GLU A 115 -6.92 -9.38 7.72
C GLU A 115 -6.56 -8.20 6.81
N LYS A 116 -5.30 -7.74 6.86
CA LYS A 116 -4.80 -6.64 6.02
C LYS A 116 -4.85 -7.00 4.54
N THR A 117 -4.40 -8.20 4.18
CA THR A 117 -4.45 -8.68 2.79
C THR A 117 -5.89 -8.75 2.28
N LYS A 118 -6.83 -9.27 3.07
CA LYS A 118 -8.25 -9.33 2.70
C LYS A 118 -8.87 -7.94 2.55
N ALA A 119 -8.54 -7.00 3.44
CA ALA A 119 -9.01 -5.62 3.34
C ALA A 119 -8.51 -4.95 2.05
N MET A 120 -7.21 -5.09 1.76
CA MET A 120 -6.58 -4.56 0.56
C MET A 120 -7.15 -5.22 -0.71
N GLU A 121 -7.39 -6.53 -0.70
CA GLU A 121 -8.01 -7.25 -1.82
C GLU A 121 -9.43 -6.73 -2.11
N LYS A 122 -10.20 -6.43 -1.05
CA LYS A 122 -11.54 -5.84 -1.19
C LYS A 122 -11.45 -4.45 -1.81
N GLU A 123 -10.54 -3.60 -1.33
CA GLU A 123 -10.32 -2.26 -1.89
C GLU A 123 -9.92 -2.33 -3.38
N PHE A 124 -9.00 -3.23 -3.73
CA PHE A 124 -8.61 -3.44 -5.12
C PHE A 124 -9.78 -3.90 -6.00
N LYS A 125 -10.63 -4.81 -5.52
CA LYS A 125 -11.82 -5.25 -6.25
C LYS A 125 -12.80 -4.09 -6.48
N THR A 126 -12.98 -3.21 -5.50
CA THR A 126 -13.83 -2.02 -5.64
C THR A 126 -13.27 -1.06 -6.69
N VAL A 127 -11.97 -0.72 -6.63
CA VAL A 127 -11.33 0.17 -7.60
C VAL A 127 -11.39 -0.44 -9.01
N LEU A 128 -11.13 -1.74 -9.14
CA LEU A 128 -11.20 -2.43 -10.43
C LEU A 128 -12.60 -2.41 -11.03
N ALA A 129 -13.65 -2.52 -10.22
CA ALA A 129 -15.02 -2.39 -10.68
C ALA A 129 -15.34 -0.96 -11.15
N GLN A 130 -14.91 0.06 -10.40
CA GLN A 130 -15.06 1.47 -10.79
C GLN A 130 -14.36 1.77 -12.11
N MET A 131 -13.10 1.34 -12.26
CA MET A 131 -12.33 1.53 -13.50
C MET A 131 -12.96 0.83 -14.68
N LYS A 132 -13.57 -0.36 -14.49
CA LYS A 132 -14.33 -1.04 -15.54
C LYS A 132 -15.56 -0.25 -15.97
N GLU A 133 -16.31 0.29 -15.02
CA GLU A 133 -17.48 1.14 -15.30
C GLU A 133 -17.07 2.40 -16.08
N GLU A 134 -16.03 3.10 -15.63
CA GLU A 134 -15.50 4.28 -16.33
C GLU A 134 -15.05 3.94 -17.75
N ASN A 135 -14.38 2.79 -17.94
CA ASN A 135 -13.95 2.35 -19.26
C ASN A 135 -15.13 2.06 -20.20
N MET A 136 -16.21 1.43 -19.68
CA MET A 136 -17.45 1.24 -20.45
C MET A 136 -18.08 2.58 -20.85
N LEU A 137 -18.13 3.55 -19.94
CA LEU A 137 -18.67 4.89 -20.22
C LEU A 137 -17.84 5.62 -21.29
N ILE A 138 -16.51 5.51 -21.21
CA ILE A 138 -15.60 6.11 -22.20
C ILE A 138 -15.79 5.46 -23.57
N GLU A 139 -15.85 4.13 -23.65
CA GLU A 139 -16.09 3.41 -24.90
C GLU A 139 -17.47 3.73 -25.50
N HIS A 140 -18.51 3.87 -24.67
CA HIS A 140 -19.83 4.31 -25.16
C HIS A 140 -19.78 5.73 -25.74
N LYS A 141 -19.16 6.69 -25.04
CA LYS A 141 -18.98 8.07 -25.53
C LYS A 141 -18.19 8.11 -26.83
N LYS A 142 -17.12 7.33 -26.91
CA LYS A 142 -16.29 7.18 -28.12
C LYS A 142 -17.12 6.66 -29.29
N SER A 143 -17.93 5.62 -29.08
CA SER A 143 -18.83 5.08 -30.12
C SER A 143 -19.84 6.13 -30.61
N ALA A 144 -20.49 6.84 -29.69
CA ALA A 144 -21.45 7.89 -30.04
C ALA A 144 -20.81 9.04 -30.85
N LEU A 145 -19.63 9.49 -30.46
CA LEU A 145 -18.88 10.52 -31.20
C LEU A 145 -18.45 10.04 -32.59
N LEU A 146 -18.08 8.75 -32.74
CA LEU A 146 -17.77 8.18 -34.04
C LEU A 146 -18.98 8.18 -34.98
N GLN A 147 -20.16 7.80 -34.48
CA GLN A 147 -21.41 7.87 -35.25
C GLN A 147 -21.75 9.30 -35.66
N GLU A 148 -21.67 10.26 -34.73
CA GLU A 148 -21.91 11.67 -35.03
C GLU A 148 -20.93 12.19 -36.10
N CYS A 149 -19.65 11.82 -36.01
CA CYS A 149 -18.64 12.16 -37.02
C CYS A 149 -18.99 11.59 -38.40
N GLU A 150 -19.48 10.35 -38.48
CA GLU A 150 -19.91 9.73 -39.75
C GLU A 150 -21.15 10.40 -40.34
N GLU A 151 -22.12 10.76 -39.51
CA GLU A 151 -23.30 11.51 -39.94
C GLU A 151 -22.92 12.90 -40.48
N LEU A 152 -22.06 13.62 -39.77
CA LEU A 152 -21.59 14.94 -40.18
C LEU A 152 -20.79 14.86 -41.50
N ARG A 153 -19.94 13.85 -41.67
CA ARG A 153 -19.26 13.58 -42.95
C ARG A 153 -20.25 13.32 -44.07
N SER A 154 -21.28 12.52 -43.83
CA SER A 154 -22.32 12.23 -44.82
C SER A 154 -23.10 13.48 -45.22
N LYS A 155 -23.50 14.31 -44.24
CA LYS A 155 -24.16 15.60 -44.47
C LYS A 155 -23.27 16.56 -45.26
N LEU A 156 -21.97 16.60 -44.96
CA LEU A 156 -20.99 17.42 -45.68
C LEU A 156 -20.90 17.02 -47.16
N ILE A 157 -20.80 15.72 -47.46
CA ILE A 157 -20.75 15.20 -48.83
C ILE A 157 -22.03 15.59 -49.61
N ILE A 158 -23.20 15.44 -49.00
CA ILE A 158 -24.48 15.81 -49.64
C ILE A 158 -24.53 17.33 -49.92
N SER A 159 -24.09 18.15 -48.96
CA SER A 159 -24.08 19.60 -49.12
C SER A 159 -23.11 20.04 -50.22
N ASP A 160 -21.93 19.43 -50.29
CA ASP A 160 -20.92 19.70 -51.32
C ASP A 160 -21.42 19.35 -52.73
N GLN A 161 -22.11 18.19 -52.87
CA GLN A 161 -22.76 17.80 -54.12
C GLN A 161 -23.84 18.80 -54.56
N LYS A 162 -24.68 19.27 -53.62
CA LYS A 162 -25.70 20.29 -53.90
C LYS A 162 -25.06 21.62 -54.31
N LEU A 163 -24.00 22.03 -53.63
CA LEU A 163 -23.27 23.25 -53.95
C LEU A 163 -22.70 23.17 -55.37
N THR A 164 -22.06 22.06 -55.71
CA THR A 164 -21.54 21.79 -57.07
C THR A 164 -22.66 21.81 -58.13
N GLN A 165 -23.85 21.31 -57.81
CA GLN A 165 -25.01 21.35 -58.73
C GLN A 165 -25.49 22.79 -58.95
N LEU A 166 -25.65 23.57 -57.89
CA LEU A 166 -26.06 24.97 -57.96
C LEU A 166 -25.03 25.84 -58.67
N GLU A 167 -23.74 25.61 -58.47
CA GLU A 167 -22.66 26.28 -59.20
C GLU A 167 -22.76 26.04 -60.70
N LYS A 168 -22.99 24.79 -61.13
CA LYS A 168 -23.22 24.45 -62.54
C LYS A 168 -24.46 25.14 -63.11
N GLU A 169 -25.52 25.27 -62.32
CA GLU A 169 -26.76 25.94 -62.73
C GLU A 169 -26.56 27.46 -62.87
N CYS A 170 -25.93 28.11 -61.88
CA CYS A 170 -25.51 29.51 -61.94
C CYS A 170 -24.61 29.77 -63.16
N GLN A 171 -23.67 28.87 -63.46
CA GLN A 171 -22.80 29.01 -64.62
C GLN A 171 -23.57 28.88 -65.95
N ARG A 172 -24.57 28.00 -66.04
CA ARG A 172 -25.48 27.93 -67.21
C ARG A 172 -26.27 29.22 -67.39
N LEU A 173 -26.85 29.77 -66.32
CA LEU A 173 -27.63 31.00 -66.37
C LEU A 173 -26.76 32.21 -66.79
N ARG A 174 -25.48 32.23 -66.43
CA ARG A 174 -24.51 33.25 -66.91
C ARG A 174 -24.14 33.13 -68.38
N LEU A 175 -24.26 31.94 -68.98
CA LEU A 175 -23.93 31.67 -70.39
C LEU A 175 -25.15 31.72 -71.32
N ALA A 176 -26.38 31.89 -70.79
CA ALA A 176 -27.59 32.08 -71.59
C ALA A 176 -27.62 33.49 -72.23
N PRO A 177 -27.83 33.62 -73.54
CA PRO A 177 -27.80 34.93 -74.19
C PRO A 177 -29.11 35.70 -73.93
N GLY A 178 -29.01 36.77 -73.13
CA GLY A 178 -30.07 37.76 -72.93
C GLY A 178 -29.61 39.15 -73.37
N LYS A 179 -30.38 39.79 -74.25
CA LYS A 179 -30.21 41.16 -74.78
C LYS A 179 -30.01 42.23 -73.69
N PRO A 180 -29.37 43.37 -74.00
CA PRO A 180 -29.16 44.44 -73.04
C PRO A 180 -30.44 45.25 -72.84
N SER A 181 -30.86 45.43 -71.60
CA SER A 181 -31.68 46.58 -71.21
C SER A 181 -31.37 46.96 -69.77
N THR A 182 -30.80 48.16 -69.68
CA THR A 182 -30.47 48.95 -68.49
C THR A 182 -31.70 49.28 -67.63
N SER A 183 -31.57 49.10 -66.33
CA SER A 183 -32.02 50.07 -65.33
C SER A 183 -31.35 49.79 -64.00
N ALA A 184 -30.49 50.71 -63.57
CA ALA A 184 -29.96 50.77 -62.22
C ALA A 184 -31.10 50.98 -61.22
N VAL A 185 -30.96 50.42 -60.01
CA VAL A 185 -31.17 51.09 -58.71
C VAL A 185 -30.92 50.09 -57.56
N ASN A 186 -29.95 50.48 -56.74
CA ASN A 186 -29.72 50.27 -55.29
C ASN A 186 -29.50 48.86 -54.70
N GLU A 187 -28.26 48.65 -54.25
CA GLU A 187 -27.90 47.90 -53.04
C GLU A 187 -28.73 48.36 -51.83
N PRO A 188 -29.08 47.42 -50.93
CA PRO A 188 -28.28 47.31 -49.73
C PRO A 188 -27.91 45.86 -49.36
N ASP A 189 -26.70 45.73 -48.81
CA ASP A 189 -26.26 44.83 -47.73
C ASP A 189 -27.00 43.50 -47.56
N LEU A 190 -26.29 42.39 -47.80
CA LEU A 190 -26.07 41.37 -46.76
C LEU A 190 -24.84 40.52 -47.16
N LEU A 191 -23.65 41.05 -46.88
CA LEU A 191 -22.50 40.22 -46.57
C LEU A 191 -22.85 39.42 -45.31
N ASN A 192 -23.30 38.17 -45.47
CA ASN A 192 -23.15 37.18 -44.40
C ASN A 192 -21.99 36.26 -44.75
N ALA A 193 -20.80 36.84 -44.76
CA ALA A 193 -19.58 36.10 -44.53
C ALA A 193 -19.57 35.64 -43.07
N SER A 194 -20.19 34.49 -42.80
CA SER A 194 -19.92 33.71 -41.59
C SER A 194 -19.01 32.54 -41.96
N LEU A 195 -17.86 32.87 -42.55
CA LEU A 195 -16.66 32.05 -42.42
C LEU A 195 -16.25 32.10 -40.95
N ILE A 196 -16.33 30.94 -40.30
CA ILE A 196 -15.43 30.51 -39.21
C ILE A 196 -15.23 31.57 -38.12
N GLN A 197 -16.12 31.60 -37.12
CA GLN A 197 -15.68 32.08 -35.82
C GLN A 197 -14.68 31.06 -35.26
N PRO A 198 -13.44 31.46 -34.90
CA PRO A 198 -12.61 30.61 -34.05
C PRO A 198 -13.35 30.53 -32.71
N ARG A 199 -13.84 29.33 -32.36
CA ARG A 199 -14.35 29.12 -31.00
C ARG A 199 -13.22 29.49 -30.04
N LYS A 200 -13.52 30.45 -29.17
CA LYS A 200 -12.70 30.82 -28.02
C LYS A 200 -12.14 29.56 -27.38
N SER A 201 -10.83 29.57 -27.16
CA SER A 201 -10.07 28.63 -26.35
C SER A 201 -10.95 27.98 -25.29
N THR A 202 -11.36 26.73 -25.55
CA THR A 202 -11.80 25.85 -24.47
C THR A 202 -10.54 25.55 -23.67
N ALA A 203 -10.41 26.23 -22.54
CA ALA A 203 -9.58 25.77 -21.44
C ALA A 203 -9.73 24.24 -21.30
N CYS A 204 -8.59 23.57 -21.11
CA CYS A 204 -8.39 22.14 -21.03
C CYS A 204 -9.65 21.34 -20.61
N ILE A 205 -10.15 20.50 -21.52
CA ILE A 205 -11.21 19.50 -21.27
C ILE A 205 -10.71 18.36 -20.36
N TRP A 206 -9.43 18.39 -20.01
CA TRP A 206 -8.83 17.53 -19.02
C TRP A 206 -9.00 18.28 -17.69
N GLY A 207 -9.84 17.74 -16.81
CA GLY A 207 -9.83 18.15 -15.39
C GLY A 207 -8.41 18.04 -14.82
N PRO A 208 -8.13 18.60 -13.63
CA PRO A 208 -6.80 18.55 -13.06
C PRO A 208 -6.28 17.11 -13.09
N ASP A 209 -5.06 16.92 -13.61
CA ASP A 209 -4.39 15.62 -13.59
C ASP A 209 -4.59 14.99 -12.22
N PRO A 210 -5.03 13.71 -12.13
CA PRO A 210 -5.12 13.05 -10.85
C PRO A 210 -3.75 13.17 -10.21
N LYS A 211 -3.69 13.80 -9.02
CA LYS A 211 -2.47 13.92 -8.25
C LYS A 211 -1.86 12.53 -8.19
N ARG A 212 -0.79 12.33 -8.96
CA ARG A 212 0.06 11.14 -8.84
C ARG A 212 0.64 11.27 -7.46
N ASN A 213 0.01 10.65 -6.47
CA ASN A 213 0.66 10.40 -5.21
C ASN A 213 1.91 9.62 -5.59
N ARG A 214 3.04 10.33 -5.55
CA ARG A 214 4.36 9.73 -5.51
C ARG A 214 4.31 8.83 -4.28
N VAL A 215 4.06 7.55 -4.50
CA VAL A 215 4.47 6.54 -3.55
C VAL A 215 5.98 6.75 -3.48
N GLU A 216 6.45 7.33 -2.39
CA GLU A 216 7.85 7.19 -2.01
C GLU A 216 8.07 5.69 -1.86
N THR A 217 8.53 5.07 -2.94
CA THR A 217 9.29 3.84 -2.84
C THR A 217 10.50 4.19 -2.00
N THR A 218 10.38 3.96 -0.70
CA THR A 218 11.55 3.78 0.15
C THR A 218 12.29 2.61 -0.48
N GLU A 219 13.35 2.93 -1.21
CA GLU A 219 14.32 1.96 -1.66
C GLU A 219 14.80 1.20 -0.43
N ILE A 220 14.29 -0.01 -0.25
CA ILE A 220 14.92 -0.98 0.64
C ILE A 220 16.20 -1.36 -0.09
N SER A 221 17.28 -0.66 0.25
CA SER A 221 18.64 -1.07 -0.07
C SER A 221 18.86 -2.45 0.54
N VAL A 222 18.75 -3.48 -0.30
CA VAL A 222 19.27 -4.81 0.02
C VAL A 222 20.79 -4.68 0.01
N SER A 223 21.37 -4.33 1.16
CA SER A 223 22.79 -4.60 1.41
C SER A 223 22.92 -6.08 1.70
N ALA A 224 23.23 -6.84 0.65
CA ALA A 224 24.00 -8.05 0.79
C ALA A 224 25.40 -7.65 1.29
N ALA A 225 25.65 -7.85 2.58
CA ALA A 225 26.99 -7.85 3.14
C ALA A 225 27.24 -9.23 3.74
N ASN A 226 28.24 -9.88 3.16
CA ASN A 226 28.85 -11.11 3.61
C ASN A 226 29.53 -10.92 4.98
N PHE A 227 29.61 -12.04 5.71
CA PHE A 227 30.29 -12.32 7.00
C PHE A 227 29.53 -11.97 8.28
#